data_AF-A0A967NZI5-F1
#
_entry.id   AF-A0A967NZI5-F1
#
_cell.length_a   1.000
_cell.length_b   1.000
_cell.length_c   1.000
_cell.angle_alpha   90.00
_cell.angle_beta   90.00
_cell.angle_gamma   90.00
#
_symmetry.space_group_name_H-M   'P 1'
#
loop_
_entity.id
_entity.type
_entity.pdbx_description
1 polymer ?
#
loop_
_entity_poly.entity_id
_entity_poly.type
_entity_poly.pdbx_seq_one_letter_code
_entity_poly.pdbx_strand_id
1 'polypeptide(L)' 'MESNIYLANINDREIVPLTQFEGSLTENPVWSPDGEHIAFSAT' A
#
# COMPACT_ATOMS: atom_id res chain seq x y z
N MET A 1 -13.64 -10.08 4.14
CA MET A 1 -12.59 -9.34 4.88
C MET A 1 -11.74 -8.65 3.82
N GLU A 2 -11.17 -7.50 4.13
CA GLU A 2 -10.35 -6.76 3.15
C GLU A 2 -9.24 -5.98 3.86
N SER A 3 -8.17 -5.70 3.12
CA SER A 3 -7.12 -4.75 3.52
C SER A 3 -6.63 -3.97 2.30
N ASN A 4 -6.15 -2.76 2.54
CA ASN A 4 -5.68 -1.84 1.52
C ASN A 4 -4.33 -1.23 1.91
N ILE A 5 -3.55 -0.80 0.92
CA ILE A 5 -2.25 -0.18 1.14
C ILE A 5 -2.40 1.34 1.09
N TYR A 6 -1.80 2.00 2.08
CA TYR A 6 -1.76 3.46 2.21
C TYR A 6 -0.32 3.95 2.30
N LEU A 7 -0.03 5.09 1.69
CA LEU A 7 1.24 5.79 1.81
C LEU A 7 1.11 6.89 2.86
N ALA A 8 1.95 6.82 3.90
CA ALA A 8 2.04 7.88 4.90
C ALA A 8 3.31 8.70 4.68
N ASN A 9 3.16 9.99 4.40
CA ASN A 9 4.27 10.93 4.35
C ASN A 9 4.54 11.46 5.77
N ILE A 10 5.76 11.22 6.26
CA ILE A 10 6.14 11.56 7.64
C ILE A 10 6.41 13.05 7.85
N ASN A 11 6.67 13.81 6.78
CA ASN A 11 7.06 15.22 6.88
C ASN A 11 5.84 16.10 7.11
N ASP A 12 4.75 15.85 6.38
CA ASP A 12 3.51 16.64 6.40
C ASP A 12 2.32 15.87 7.02
N ARG A 13 2.51 14.59 7.36
CA ARG A 13 1.47 13.69 7.90
C ARG A 13 0.34 13.42 6.92
N GLU A 14 0.57 13.61 5.63
CA GLU A 14 -0.38 13.22 4.60
C GLU A 14 -0.50 11.70 4.52
N ILE A 15 -1.72 11.21 4.32
CA ILE A 15 -2.02 9.80 4.09
C ILE A 15 -2.73 9.69 2.75
N VAL A 16 -2.12 8.96 1.81
CA VAL A 16 -2.65 8.76 0.45
C VAL A 16 -3.04 7.29 0.27
N PRO A 17 -4.29 6.98 -0.11
CA PRO A 17 -4.67 5.62 -0.47
C PRO A 17 -4.00 5.21 -1.78
N LEU A 18 -3.33 4.06 -1.81
CA LEU A 18 -2.71 3.51 -3.03
C LEU A 18 -3.56 2.42 -3.68
N THR A 19 -4.43 1.75 -2.90
CA THR A 19 -5.36 0.73 -3.39
C THR A 19 -6.75 0.94 -2.79
N GLN A 20 -7.77 0.41 -3.47
CA GLN A 20 -9.14 0.37 -2.98
C GLN A 20 -9.84 -0.90 -3.46
N PHE A 21 -9.53 -2.01 -2.79
CA PHE A 21 -10.15 -3.30 -3.06
C PHE A 21 -11.42 -3.50 -2.22
N GLU A 22 -12.40 -4.17 -2.80
CA GLU A 22 -13.57 -4.68 -2.11
C GLU A 22 -13.44 -6.21 -2.00
N GLY A 23 -13.11 -6.70 -0.81
CA GLY A 23 -13.01 -8.14 -0.54
C GLY A 23 -11.70 -8.84 -0.92
N SER A 24 -10.57 -8.13 -0.98
CA SER A 24 -9.23 -8.74 -1.10
C SER A 24 -8.33 -8.39 0.07
N LEU A 25 -7.43 -9.30 0.43
CA LEU A 25 -6.40 -9.07 1.44
C LEU A 25 -5.06 -8.78 0.77
N THR A 26 -4.48 -7.63 1.10
CA THR A 26 -3.11 -7.25 0.75
C THR A 26 -2.12 -7.74 1.82
N GLU A 27 -1.03 -8.37 1.39
CA GLU A 27 0.00 -8.95 2.26
C GLU A 27 1.42 -8.65 1.76
N ASN A 28 2.37 -8.64 2.70
CA ASN A 28 3.83 -8.55 2.45
C ASN A 28 4.27 -7.42 1.49
N PRO A 29 3.89 -6.14 1.75
CA PRO A 29 4.31 -5.05 0.89
C PRO A 29 5.83 -4.81 0.99
N VAL A 30 6.48 -4.61 -0.16
CA VAL A 30 7.90 -4.24 -0.26
C VAL A 30 8.10 -3.14 -1.30
N TRP A 31 8.98 -2.19 -1.00
CA TRP A 31 9.35 -1.13 -1.93
C TRP A 31 10.37 -1.61 -2.97
N SER A 32 10.27 -1.09 -4.19
CA SER A 32 11.36 -1.13 -5.14
C SER A 32 12.55 -0.30 -4.63
N PRO A 33 13.80 -0.62 -5.05
CA PRO A 33 14.98 0.12 -4.61
C PRO A 33 14.97 1.62 -4.95
N ASP A 34 14.30 2.01 -6.03
CA ASP A 34 14.11 3.41 -6.45
C ASP A 34 12.93 4.11 -5.75
N GLY A 35 12.11 3.36 -5.01
CA GLY A 35 10.95 3.89 -4.28
C GLY A 35 9.74 4.23 -5.15
N GLU A 36 9.75 3.92 -6.44
CA GLU A 36 8.64 4.25 -7.35
C GLU A 36 7.50 3.22 -7.33
N HIS A 37 7.77 2.01 -6.84
CA HIS A 37 6.84 0.89 -6.87
C HIS A 37 6.75 0.16 -5.53
N ILE A 38 5.57 -0.41 -5.26
CA ILE A 38 5.36 -1.37 -4.17
C ILE A 38 4.88 -2.68 -4.78
N ALA A 39 5.59 -3.76 -4.48
CA ALA A 39 5.13 -5.12 -4.75
C ALA A 39 4.42 -5.67 -3.52
N PHE A 40 3.32 -6.40 -3.72
CA PHE A 40 2.54 -7.04 -2.66
C PHE A 40 1.79 -8.25 -3.21
N SER A 41 1.34 -9.13 -2.32
CA SER A 41 0.42 -10.23 -2.66
C SER A 41 -1.02 -9.82 -2.37
N ALA A 42 -1.95 -10.23 -3.23
CA ALA A 42 -3.39 -10.03 -3.03
C ALA A 42 -4.13 -11.35 -3.24
N THR A 43 -5.05 -11.67 -2.32
CA THR A 43 -5.90 -12.87 -2.38
C THR A 43 -7.37 -12.53 -2.26
#